data_AF-A0A960WDF7-F1
#
_entry.id   AF-A0A960WDF7-F1
#
_cell.length_a   1.000
_cell.length_b   1.000
_cell.length_c   1.000
_cell.angle_alpha   90.00
_cell.angle_beta   90.00
_cell.angle_gamma   90.00
#
_symmetry.space_group_name_H-M   'P 1'
#
loop_
_entity.id
_entity.type
_entity.pdbx_description
1 polymer ?
#
loop_
_entity_poly.entity_id
_entity_poly.type
_entity_poly.pdbx_seq_one_letter_code
_entity_poly.pdbx_strand_id
1 'polypeptide(L)'
;MSYILVAKPKDHKEMFENRRNLNQVHEVEIVDRKNNLHIYRWSNGVNLNGRDDSIRVNFLEYELFNSEKDKITYRNNWVTDIVISEANVQDLVRGGRARWKIENETFNTLKNQGYDIEHNYGQGSNQLSFNFFLLNLLAFFVHQILELSCKLYQEYRQKMVTQKAFWLVIQGAFTRVLFESWEEILIYLLYPPPAQKAFP
;
A
#
# COMPACT_ATOMS: atom_id res chain seq x y z
N MET A 1 17.94 -13.19 4.40
CA MET A 1 17.21 -11.97 3.97
C MET A 1 16.60 -11.37 5.21
N SER A 2 16.81 -10.07 5.47
CA SER A 2 16.27 -9.41 6.67
C SER A 2 14.83 -8.95 6.46
N TYR A 3 14.11 -8.70 7.56
CA TYR A 3 12.68 -8.40 7.56
C TYR A 3 12.32 -7.19 8.43
N ILE A 4 11.21 -6.53 8.09
CA ILE A 4 10.52 -5.53 8.93
C ILE A 4 9.03 -5.86 8.86
N LEU A 5 8.46 -6.32 9.97
CA LEU A 5 7.08 -6.79 10.05
C LEU A 5 6.30 -5.97 11.07
N VAL A 6 5.03 -5.70 10.78
CA VAL A 6 4.15 -4.95 11.70
C VAL A 6 3.89 -5.79 12.95
N ALA A 7 4.03 -5.18 14.13
CA ALA A 7 3.72 -5.80 15.40
C ALA A 7 2.48 -5.14 16.03
N LYS A 8 1.40 -5.90 16.18
CA LYS A 8 0.15 -5.40 16.78
C LYS A 8 0.11 -5.74 18.28
N PRO A 9 -0.28 -4.80 19.16
CA PRO A 9 -0.42 -5.07 20.59
C PRO A 9 -1.38 -6.21 20.92
N LYS A 10 -2.44 -6.39 20.12
CA LYS A 10 -3.41 -7.47 20.31
C LYS A 10 -2.80 -8.86 20.07
N ASP A 11 -1.85 -8.95 19.14
CA ASP A 11 -1.28 -10.21 18.68
C ASP A 11 -0.01 -10.59 19.48
N HIS A 12 0.63 -9.61 20.14
CA HIS A 12 1.91 -9.78 20.84
C HIS A 12 1.91 -9.23 22.27
N LYS A 13 0.85 -9.47 23.05
CA LYS A 13 0.66 -8.88 24.40
C LYS A 13 1.90 -9.00 25.30
N GLU A 14 2.48 -10.20 25.40
CA GLU A 14 3.62 -10.46 26.27
C GLU A 14 4.88 -9.69 25.83
N MET A 15 5.14 -9.56 24.53
CA MET A 15 6.25 -8.74 24.02
C MET A 15 6.07 -7.27 24.40
N PHE A 16 4.84 -6.76 24.27
CA PHE A 16 4.54 -5.38 24.66
C PHE A 16 4.67 -5.20 26.18
N GLU A 17 4.26 -6.15 27.01
CA GLU A 17 4.44 -6.05 28.46
C GLU A 17 5.93 -6.13 28.85
N ASN A 18 6.69 -7.06 28.24
CA ASN A 18 8.09 -7.31 28.54
C ASN A 18 9.05 -6.24 28.02
N ARG A 19 8.64 -5.40 27.05
CA ARG A 19 9.48 -4.28 26.57
C ARG A 19 9.81 -3.28 27.69
N ARG A 20 8.97 -3.19 28.73
CA ARG A 20 9.20 -2.35 29.91
C ARG A 20 10.19 -2.96 30.90
N ASN A 21 10.39 -4.29 30.85
CA ASN A 21 11.28 -5.03 31.73
C ASN A 21 12.73 -5.07 31.21
N LEU A 22 12.97 -4.64 29.97
CA LEU A 22 14.30 -4.45 29.42
C LEU A 22 14.75 -3.03 29.75
N ASN A 23 15.74 -2.90 30.64
CA ASN A 23 16.38 -1.62 31.04
C ASN A 23 17.11 -0.87 29.90
N GLN A 24 16.76 -1.12 28.64
CA GLN A 24 17.35 -0.52 27.43
C GLN A 24 16.26 -0.19 26.41
N VAL A 25 15.28 0.62 26.82
CA VAL A 25 14.45 1.35 25.85
C VAL A 25 15.25 2.57 25.44
N HIS A 26 15.66 2.60 24.17
CA HIS A 26 16.27 3.77 23.57
C HIS A 26 15.19 4.64 22.97
N GLU A 27 15.36 5.96 23.04
CA GLU A 27 14.45 6.95 22.48
C GLU A 27 15.25 8.02 21.75
N VAL A 28 14.77 8.43 20.58
CA VAL A 28 15.25 9.65 19.91
C VAL A 28 14.07 10.44 19.39
N GLU A 29 14.15 11.75 19.54
CA GLU A 29 13.14 12.71 19.10
C GLU A 29 13.72 13.63 18.03
N ILE A 30 12.97 13.84 16.95
CA ILE A 30 13.42 14.63 15.80
C ILE A 30 12.29 15.54 15.35
N VAL A 31 12.58 16.82 15.20
CA VAL A 31 11.63 17.81 14.67
C VAL A 31 11.87 18.00 13.18
N ASP A 32 10.83 17.86 12.37
CA ASP A 32 10.91 18.09 10.92
C ASP A 32 10.83 19.58 10.55
N ARG A 33 10.98 19.89 9.26
CA ARG A 33 10.89 21.27 8.74
C ARG A 33 9.51 21.91 8.91
N LYS A 34 8.47 21.12 9.17
CA LYS A 34 7.09 21.56 9.43
C LYS A 34 6.78 21.60 10.93
N ASN A 35 7.82 21.52 11.78
CA ASN A 35 7.71 21.50 13.22
C ASN A 35 6.91 20.29 13.76
N ASN A 36 6.75 19.21 13.00
CA ASN A 36 6.19 17.96 13.52
C ASN A 36 7.26 17.22 14.32
N LEU A 37 6.85 16.59 15.42
CA LEU A 37 7.74 15.81 16.28
C LEU A 37 7.64 14.33 15.91
N HIS A 38 8.79 13.74 15.58
CA HIS A 38 8.98 12.33 15.30
C HIS A 38 9.61 11.67 16.52
N ILE A 39 8.93 10.70 17.11
CA ILE A 39 9.43 9.98 18.29
C ILE A 39 9.69 8.54 17.90
N TYR A 40 10.91 8.08 18.12
CA TYR A 40 11.36 6.73 17.80
C TYR A 40 11.76 6.04 19.10
N ARG A 41 11.22 4.85 19.37
CA ARG A 41 11.59 4.04 20.54
C ARG A 41 11.95 2.64 20.11
N TRP A 42 13.00 2.06 20.68
CA TRP A 42 13.38 0.69 20.34
C TRP A 42 14.06 -0.06 21.48
N SER A 43 14.00 -1.39 21.35
CA SER A 43 14.73 -2.33 22.20
C SER A 43 15.21 -3.50 21.37
N ASN A 44 16.47 -3.87 21.53
CA ASN A 44 17.05 -5.02 20.82
C ASN A 44 16.94 -6.29 21.67
N GLY A 45 16.75 -7.45 21.02
CA GLY A 45 16.77 -8.75 21.67
C GLY A 45 15.57 -9.06 22.58
N VAL A 46 14.39 -8.53 22.25
CA VAL A 46 13.12 -8.80 22.96
C VAL A 46 12.59 -10.19 22.61
N ASN A 47 12.06 -10.90 23.61
CA ASN A 47 11.35 -12.17 23.42
C ASN A 47 10.03 -11.94 22.69
N LEU A 48 9.86 -12.50 21.48
CA LEU A 48 8.66 -12.28 20.65
C LEU A 48 7.37 -12.81 21.30
N ASN A 49 7.46 -13.96 21.97
CA ASN A 49 6.30 -14.65 22.56
C ASN A 49 6.42 -14.77 24.09
N GLY A 50 7.19 -13.88 24.73
CA GLY A 50 7.35 -13.80 26.19
C GLY A 50 8.00 -15.00 26.91
N ARG A 51 8.17 -16.14 26.24
CA ARG A 51 8.88 -17.33 26.76
C ARG A 51 10.40 -17.19 26.62
N ASP A 52 11.13 -17.84 27.53
CA ASP A 52 12.61 -17.84 27.55
C ASP A 52 13.24 -18.57 26.35
N ASP A 53 12.51 -19.49 25.73
CA ASP A 53 12.89 -20.20 24.50
C ASP A 53 12.44 -19.47 23.22
N SER A 54 11.83 -18.29 23.34
CA SER A 54 11.28 -17.60 22.19
C SER A 54 12.36 -16.96 21.31
N ILE A 55 12.00 -16.79 20.04
CA ILE A 55 12.84 -16.06 19.08
C ILE A 55 13.03 -14.63 19.60
N ARG A 56 14.29 -14.22 19.69
CA ARG A 56 14.66 -12.84 19.99
C ARG A 56 14.54 -11.97 18.74
N VAL A 57 13.89 -10.84 18.90
CA VAL A 57 13.66 -9.86 17.83
C VAL A 57 14.00 -8.45 18.32
N ASN A 58 14.23 -7.53 17.39
CA ASN A 58 14.39 -6.12 17.72
C ASN A 58 13.05 -5.41 17.50
N PHE A 59 12.58 -4.71 18.53
CA PHE A 59 11.28 -4.04 18.54
C PHE A 59 11.46 -2.54 18.28
N LEU A 60 10.62 -1.99 17.42
CA LEU A 60 10.59 -0.58 17.03
C LEU A 60 9.18 -0.02 17.19
N GLU A 61 9.05 1.10 17.90
CA GLU A 61 7.84 1.90 18.01
C GLU A 61 8.12 3.30 17.41
N TYR A 62 7.14 3.84 16.71
CA TYR A 62 7.22 5.16 16.10
C TYR A 62 5.92 5.93 16.29
N GLU A 63 6.05 7.21 16.61
CA GLU A 63 4.94 8.16 16.72
C GLU A 63 5.25 9.44 15.94
N LEU A 64 4.23 9.98 15.28
CA LEU A 64 4.27 11.29 14.63
C LEU A 64 3.25 12.20 15.30
N PHE A 65 3.76 13.17 16.04
CA PHE A 65 2.96 14.27 16.56
C PHE A 65 2.93 15.40 15.55
N ASN A 66 1.72 15.79 15.13
CA ASN A 66 1.52 16.88 14.18
C ASN A 66 1.26 18.17 14.95
N SER A 67 2.12 19.17 14.74
CA SER A 67 2.08 20.45 15.45
C SER A 67 0.82 21.26 15.12
N GLU A 68 0.38 21.27 13.86
CA GLU A 68 -0.81 22.03 13.43
C GLU A 68 -2.11 21.47 14.03
N LYS A 69 -2.22 20.14 14.14
CA LYS A 69 -3.41 19.46 14.68
C LYS A 69 -3.33 19.18 16.18
N ASP A 70 -2.21 19.52 16.80
CA ASP A 70 -1.91 19.30 18.21
C ASP A 70 -2.21 17.86 18.69
N LYS A 71 -1.86 16.86 17.88
CA LYS A 71 -2.12 15.46 18.19
C LYS A 71 -1.20 14.47 17.48
N ILE A 72 -1.12 13.26 18.03
CA ILE A 72 -0.51 12.12 17.34
C ILE A 72 -1.40 11.77 16.12
N THR A 73 -0.81 11.85 14.93
CA THR A 73 -1.49 11.55 13.66
C THR A 73 -1.11 10.20 13.08
N TYR A 74 0.01 9.62 13.55
CA TYR A 74 0.44 8.30 13.16
C TYR A 74 1.17 7.63 14.32
N ARG A 75 0.88 6.34 14.53
CA ARG A 75 1.59 5.47 15.45
C ARG A 75 1.67 4.08 14.82
N ASN A 76 2.83 3.44 14.88
CA ASN A 76 2.97 2.05 14.47
C ASN A 76 4.14 1.37 15.19
N ASN A 77 4.12 0.03 15.19
CA ASN A 77 5.19 -0.78 15.76
C ASN A 77 5.64 -1.85 14.77
N TRP A 78 6.91 -2.21 14.83
CA TRP A 78 7.51 -3.24 14.01
C TRP A 78 8.45 -4.15 14.81
N VAL A 79 8.68 -5.34 14.25
CA VAL A 79 9.75 -6.26 14.65
C VAL A 79 10.67 -6.52 13.46
N THR A 80 11.97 -6.66 13.74
CA THR A 80 13.01 -6.89 12.73
C THR A 80 14.15 -7.74 13.30
N ASP A 81 14.87 -8.46 12.43
CA ASP A 81 16.15 -9.10 12.73
C ASP A 81 17.33 -8.12 12.69
N ILE A 82 17.13 -6.92 12.14
CA ILE A 82 18.16 -5.88 12.03
C ILE A 82 18.36 -5.22 13.39
N VAL A 83 19.61 -5.16 13.88
CA VAL A 83 19.92 -4.44 15.12
C VAL A 83 19.62 -2.95 14.94
N ILE A 84 18.77 -2.42 15.83
CA ILE A 84 18.32 -1.04 15.76
C ILE A 84 19.28 -0.14 16.54
N SER A 85 19.63 0.99 15.93
CA SER A 85 20.47 2.03 16.51
C SER A 85 19.97 3.39 16.06
N GLU A 86 20.43 4.46 16.71
CA GLU A 86 20.11 5.83 16.31
C GLU A 86 20.50 6.12 14.85
N ALA A 87 21.56 5.47 14.35
CA ALA A 87 22.05 5.64 12.98
C ALA A 87 21.13 5.04 11.90
N ASN A 88 20.27 4.06 12.23
CA ASN A 88 19.41 3.38 11.24
C ASN A 88 17.91 3.44 11.53
N VAL A 89 17.50 3.93 12.71
CA VAL A 89 16.10 3.89 13.15
C VAL A 89 15.16 4.64 12.19
N GLN A 90 15.61 5.77 11.63
CA GLN A 90 14.83 6.53 10.65
C GLN A 90 14.60 5.73 9.36
N ASP A 91 15.61 5.02 8.87
CA ASP A 91 15.52 4.21 7.66
C ASP A 91 14.65 2.96 7.86
N LEU A 92 14.71 2.35 9.05
CA LEU A 92 13.83 1.24 9.41
C LEU A 92 12.36 1.68 9.45
N VAL A 93 12.05 2.85 10.04
CA VAL A 93 10.70 3.41 10.00
C VAL A 93 10.27 3.71 8.57
N ARG A 94 11.14 4.28 7.72
CA ARG A 94 10.85 4.51 6.30
C ARG A 94 10.53 3.18 5.58
N GLY A 95 11.30 2.14 5.82
CA GLY A 95 11.06 0.79 5.28
C GLY A 95 9.73 0.20 5.73
N GLY A 96 9.44 0.27 7.04
CA GLY A 96 8.17 -0.17 7.61
C GLY A 96 6.96 0.58 7.04
N ARG A 97 7.08 1.91 6.84
CA ARG A 97 6.06 2.72 6.18
C ARG A 97 5.90 2.40 4.70
N ALA A 98 6.99 2.16 3.98
CA ALA A 98 6.95 1.78 2.57
C ALA A 98 6.20 0.46 2.37
N ARG A 99 6.45 -0.54 3.24
CA ARG A 99 5.71 -1.80 3.23
C ARG A 99 4.21 -1.59 3.45
N TRP A 100 3.82 -0.80 4.44
CA TRP A 100 2.42 -0.45 4.67
C TRP A 100 1.79 0.22 3.45
N LYS A 101 2.53 1.12 2.77
CA LYS A 101 2.06 1.78 1.55
C LYS A 101 1.81 0.79 0.42
N ILE A 102 2.70 -0.19 0.22
CA ILE A 102 2.52 -1.28 -0.76
C ILE A 102 1.25 -2.08 -0.44
N GLU A 103 1.03 -2.42 0.84
CA GLU A 103 -0.16 -3.17 1.25
C GLU A 103 -1.45 -2.37 1.04
N ASN A 104 -1.46 -1.10 1.45
CA ASN A 104 -2.67 -0.28 1.41
C ASN A 104 -3.00 0.31 0.03
N GLU A 105 -2.01 0.55 -0.81
CA GLU A 105 -2.24 1.12 -2.14
C GLU A 105 -2.22 0.02 -3.20
N THR A 106 -1.07 -0.65 -3.39
CA THR A 106 -0.90 -1.63 -4.46
C THR A 106 -1.76 -2.87 -4.25
N PHE A 107 -1.67 -3.55 -3.09
CA PHE A 107 -2.49 -4.75 -2.88
C PHE A 107 -3.97 -4.43 -2.79
N ASN A 108 -4.37 -3.32 -2.16
CA ASN A 108 -5.77 -2.91 -2.18
C ASN A 108 -6.28 -2.65 -3.60
N THR A 109 -5.45 -2.08 -4.48
CA THR A 109 -5.82 -1.84 -5.88
C THR A 109 -6.01 -3.17 -6.62
N LEU A 110 -5.04 -4.08 -6.50
CA LEU A 110 -5.10 -5.40 -7.12
C LEU A 110 -6.30 -6.23 -6.62
N LYS A 111 -6.70 -6.06 -5.36
CA LYS A 111 -7.82 -6.80 -4.76
C LYS A 111 -9.19 -6.18 -5.06
N ASN A 112 -9.32 -4.86 -4.89
CA ASN A 112 -10.63 -4.20 -4.75
C ASN A 112 -10.95 -3.18 -5.85
N GLN A 113 -10.00 -2.87 -6.75
CA GLN A 113 -10.13 -1.75 -7.70
C GLN A 113 -10.21 -2.19 -9.16
N GLY A 114 -10.80 -3.37 -9.41
CA GLY A 114 -11.13 -3.87 -10.75
C GLY A 114 -10.13 -4.86 -11.36
N TYR A 115 -9.12 -5.28 -10.58
CA TYR A 115 -8.20 -6.36 -10.95
C TYR A 115 -8.60 -7.70 -10.33
N ASP A 116 -9.32 -7.72 -9.21
CA ASP A 116 -9.89 -8.93 -8.60
C ASP A 116 -8.88 -10.09 -8.45
N ILE A 117 -7.63 -9.79 -8.02
CA ILE A 117 -6.52 -10.75 -7.97
C ILE A 117 -6.75 -11.94 -7.01
N GLU A 118 -7.72 -11.82 -6.09
CA GLU A 118 -8.11 -12.90 -5.18
C GLU A 118 -9.04 -13.92 -5.86
N HIS A 119 -9.58 -13.60 -7.04
CA HIS A 119 -10.42 -14.52 -7.78
C HIS A 119 -9.59 -15.58 -8.49
N ASN A 120 -9.93 -16.85 -8.27
CA ASN A 120 -9.25 -17.97 -8.91
C ASN A 120 -9.83 -18.20 -10.32
N TYR A 121 -9.36 -17.41 -11.28
CA TYR A 121 -9.64 -17.63 -12.70
C TYR A 121 -8.99 -18.94 -13.16
N GLY A 122 -9.72 -19.85 -13.80
CA GLY A 122 -9.14 -21.08 -14.35
C GLY A 122 -9.25 -22.34 -13.47
N GLN A 123 -10.38 -22.52 -12.77
CA GLN A 123 -10.71 -23.79 -12.11
C GLN A 123 -10.55 -24.99 -13.07
N GLY A 124 -9.95 -26.08 -12.59
CA GLY A 124 -10.02 -27.40 -13.22
C GLY A 124 -8.85 -27.80 -14.14
N SER A 125 -7.83 -26.98 -14.34
CA SER A 125 -6.63 -27.38 -15.09
C SER A 125 -5.33 -26.92 -14.42
N ASN A 126 -4.27 -27.72 -14.54
CA ASN A 126 -2.96 -27.39 -13.99
C ASN A 126 -2.43 -26.10 -14.65
N GLN A 127 -1.96 -25.16 -13.83
CA GLN A 127 -1.31 -23.89 -14.23
C GLN A 127 -2.19 -22.79 -14.83
N LEU A 128 -3.46 -23.03 -15.18
CA LEU A 128 -4.30 -21.99 -15.77
C LEU A 128 -4.56 -20.82 -14.82
N SER A 129 -4.73 -21.10 -13.52
CA SER A 129 -4.85 -20.07 -12.49
C SER A 129 -3.61 -19.20 -12.33
N PHE A 130 -2.44 -19.81 -12.46
CA PHE A 130 -1.18 -19.08 -12.45
C PHE A 130 -1.03 -18.18 -13.69
N ASN A 131 -1.45 -18.65 -14.86
CA ASN A 131 -1.41 -17.85 -16.08
C ASN A 131 -2.34 -16.62 -15.99
N PHE A 132 -3.57 -16.79 -15.50
CA PHE A 132 -4.47 -15.65 -15.28
C PHE A 132 -3.93 -14.66 -14.24
N PHE A 133 -3.33 -15.17 -13.16
CA PHE A 133 -2.64 -14.33 -12.18
C PHE A 133 -1.52 -13.50 -12.84
N LEU A 134 -0.67 -14.12 -13.67
CA LEU A 134 0.39 -13.41 -14.38
C LEU A 134 -0.14 -12.37 -15.38
N LEU A 135 -1.18 -12.71 -16.14
CA LEU A 135 -1.83 -11.78 -17.08
C LEU A 135 -2.41 -10.57 -16.34
N ASN A 136 -2.98 -10.78 -15.15
CA ASN A 136 -3.50 -9.73 -14.30
C ASN A 136 -2.39 -8.77 -13.85
N LEU A 137 -1.26 -9.31 -13.36
CA LEU A 137 -0.10 -8.52 -12.98
C LEU A 137 0.50 -7.76 -14.17
N LEU A 138 0.55 -8.38 -15.35
CA LEU A 138 1.02 -7.73 -16.57
C LEU A 138 0.10 -6.58 -16.98
N ALA A 139 -1.21 -6.77 -16.94
CA ALA A 139 -2.18 -5.71 -17.22
C ALA A 139 -2.01 -4.55 -16.24
N PHE A 140 -1.92 -4.84 -14.94
CA PHE A 140 -1.65 -3.82 -13.92
C PHE A 140 -0.36 -3.05 -14.21
N PHE A 141 0.72 -3.74 -14.56
CA PHE A 141 2.00 -3.12 -14.90
C PHE A 141 1.90 -2.19 -16.12
N VAL A 142 1.23 -2.62 -17.19
CA VAL A 142 0.98 -1.78 -18.37
C VAL A 142 0.16 -0.55 -18.02
N HIS A 143 -0.87 -0.70 -17.18
CA HIS A 143 -1.68 0.44 -16.75
C HIS A 143 -0.88 1.44 -15.90
N GLN A 144 0.07 1.00 -15.07
CA GLN A 144 0.98 1.90 -14.38
C GLN A 144 1.87 2.68 -15.36
N ILE A 145 2.34 2.05 -16.45
CA ILE A 145 3.08 2.74 -17.51
C ILE A 145 2.20 3.79 -18.19
N LEU A 146 0.94 3.47 -18.52
CA LEU A 146 0.00 4.42 -19.11
C LEU A 146 -0.28 5.60 -18.18
N GLU A 147 -0.45 5.35 -16.89
CA GLU A 147 -0.66 6.40 -15.88
C GLU A 147 0.53 7.35 -15.77
N LEU A 148 1.75 6.89 -16.08
CA LEU A 148 2.96 7.72 -16.06
C LEU A 148 3.25 8.43 -17.38
N SER A 149 2.85 7.85 -18.51
CA SER A 149 3.33 8.28 -19.84
C SER A 149 2.24 8.78 -20.80
N CYS A 150 0.98 8.39 -20.61
CA CYS A 150 -0.11 8.71 -21.53
C CYS A 150 -0.96 9.89 -21.01
N LYS A 151 -0.87 11.04 -21.68
CA LYS A 151 -1.59 12.26 -21.29
C LYS A 151 -3.11 12.09 -21.32
N LEU A 152 -3.66 11.44 -22.35
CA LEU A 152 -5.11 11.19 -22.45
C LEU A 152 -5.59 10.29 -21.30
N TYR A 153 -4.81 9.27 -20.95
CA TYR A 153 -5.12 8.39 -19.83
C TYR A 153 -5.11 9.18 -18.52
N GLN A 154 -4.07 9.99 -18.29
CA GLN A 154 -3.96 10.85 -17.10
C GLN A 154 -5.13 11.83 -16.99
N GLU A 155 -5.46 12.52 -18.07
CA GLU A 155 -6.55 13.49 -18.13
C GLU A 155 -7.90 12.83 -17.80
N TYR A 156 -8.19 11.67 -18.42
CA TYR A 156 -9.44 10.97 -18.14
C TYR A 156 -9.47 10.36 -16.74
N ARG A 157 -8.34 9.82 -16.28
CA ARG A 157 -8.20 9.23 -14.94
C ARG A 157 -8.46 10.26 -13.84
N GLN A 158 -8.07 11.52 -14.03
CA GLN A 158 -8.34 12.61 -13.10
C GLN A 158 -9.83 12.95 -12.95
N LYS A 159 -10.66 12.64 -13.96
CA LYS A 159 -12.13 12.82 -13.88
C LYS A 159 -12.83 11.73 -13.06
N MET A 160 -12.10 10.68 -12.64
CA MET A 160 -12.66 9.51 -11.96
C MET A 160 -12.25 9.43 -10.49
N VAL A 161 -13.23 9.17 -9.62
CA VAL A 161 -13.00 9.02 -8.18
C VAL A 161 -12.29 7.70 -7.87
N THR A 162 -12.68 6.60 -8.52
CA THR A 162 -12.11 5.27 -8.29
C THR A 162 -11.60 4.65 -9.59
N GLN A 163 -10.57 3.80 -9.46
CA GLN A 163 -10.03 3.05 -10.59
C GLN A 163 -11.07 2.04 -11.12
N LYS A 164 -11.91 1.48 -10.23
CA LYS A 164 -13.04 0.63 -10.64
C LYS A 164 -14.04 1.38 -11.52
N ALA A 165 -14.42 2.61 -11.17
CA ALA A 165 -15.33 3.42 -12.00
C ALA A 165 -14.72 3.73 -13.37
N PHE A 166 -13.42 4.06 -13.41
CA PHE A 166 -12.68 4.25 -14.66
C PHE A 166 -12.80 3.03 -15.58
N TRP A 167 -12.55 1.82 -15.06
CA TRP A 167 -12.67 0.58 -15.83
C TRP A 167 -14.10 0.28 -16.28
N LEU A 168 -15.10 0.51 -15.42
CA LEU A 168 -16.51 0.31 -15.76
C LEU A 168 -16.95 1.18 -16.94
N VAL A 169 -16.48 2.43 -17.02
CA VAL A 169 -16.84 3.31 -18.13
C VAL A 169 -16.13 2.89 -19.42
N ILE A 170 -14.86 2.50 -19.36
CA ILE A 170 -14.12 1.98 -20.52
C ILE A 170 -14.81 0.72 -21.07
N GLN A 171 -15.16 -0.24 -20.20
CA GLN A 171 -15.93 -1.43 -20.59
C GLN A 171 -17.30 -1.06 -21.19
N GLY A 172 -17.96 -0.05 -20.60
CA GLY A 172 -19.21 0.49 -21.12
C GLY A 172 -19.10 1.11 -22.51
N ALA A 173 -17.95 1.71 -22.86
CA ALA A 173 -17.69 2.21 -24.20
C ALA A 173 -17.45 1.06 -25.18
N PHE A 174 -16.59 0.10 -24.81
CA PHE A 174 -16.29 -1.09 -25.63
C PHE A 174 -17.52 -1.89 -26.02
N THR A 175 -18.52 -1.96 -25.13
CA THR A 175 -19.76 -2.73 -25.37
C THR A 175 -20.76 -2.01 -26.28
N ARG A 176 -20.54 -0.74 -26.61
CA ARG A 176 -21.50 0.09 -27.36
C ARG A 176 -20.96 0.63 -28.67
N VAL A 177 -19.64 0.81 -28.78
CA VAL A 177 -18.99 1.43 -29.92
C VAL A 177 -17.75 0.62 -30.28
N LEU A 178 -17.51 0.45 -31.59
CA LEU A 178 -16.27 -0.13 -32.10
C LEU A 178 -15.22 0.97 -32.24
N PHE A 179 -14.03 0.75 -31.70
CA PHE A 179 -12.90 1.68 -31.75
C PHE A 179 -11.71 1.00 -32.41
N GLU A 180 -10.92 1.75 -33.18
CA GLU A 180 -9.73 1.24 -33.85
C GLU A 180 -8.47 1.32 -32.97
N SER A 181 -8.52 2.14 -31.90
CA SER A 181 -7.38 2.31 -30.99
C SER A 181 -7.79 2.66 -29.54
N TRP A 182 -6.85 2.50 -28.62
CA TRP A 182 -7.00 2.93 -27.22
C TRP A 182 -7.16 4.45 -27.09
N GLU A 183 -6.51 5.21 -27.97
CA GLU A 183 -6.60 6.66 -28.03
C GLU A 183 -8.01 7.12 -28.38
N GLU A 184 -8.65 6.49 -29.36
CA GLU A 184 -10.04 6.82 -29.75
C GLU A 184 -11.03 6.62 -28.61
N ILE A 185 -10.86 5.56 -27.80
CA ILE A 185 -11.71 5.31 -26.64
C ILE A 185 -11.57 6.46 -25.64
N LEU A 186 -10.34 6.86 -25.32
CA LEU A 186 -10.09 7.92 -24.35
C LEU A 186 -10.59 9.28 -24.88
N ILE A 187 -10.40 9.57 -26.16
CA ILE A 187 -10.93 10.78 -26.80
C ILE A 187 -12.47 10.78 -26.76
N TYR A 188 -13.12 9.67 -27.11
CA TYR A 188 -14.57 9.54 -27.05
C TYR A 188 -15.11 9.77 -25.63
N LEU A 189 -14.41 9.27 -24.62
CA LEU A 189 -14.80 9.44 -23.22
C LEU A 189 -14.53 10.85 -22.68
N LEU A 190 -13.45 11.50 -23.14
CA LEU A 190 -13.10 12.86 -22.74
C LEU A 190 -13.96 13.92 -23.43
N TYR A 191 -14.29 13.68 -24.70
CA TYR A 191 -14.95 14.59 -25.63
C TYR A 191 -16.09 13.84 -26.35
N PRO A 192 -17.14 13.43 -25.62
CA PRO A 192 -18.21 12.64 -26.21
C PRO A 192 -18.90 13.42 -27.34
N PRO A 193 -19.26 12.75 -28.45
CA PRO A 193 -20.01 13.39 -29.52
C PRO A 193 -21.35 13.92 -28.98
N PRO A 194 -21.88 15.00 -29.56
CA PRO A 194 -23.15 15.57 -29.12
C PRO A 194 -24.24 14.49 -29.15
N ALA A 195 -25.04 14.44 -28.08
CA ALA A 195 -26.14 13.49 -27.98
C ALA A 195 -27.03 13.62 -29.23
N GLN A 196 -27.15 12.54 -30.01
CA GLN A 196 -28.17 12.49 -31.05
C GLN A 196 -29.52 12.65 -30.34
N LYS A 197 -30.28 13.70 -30.72
CA LYS A 197 -31.66 13.84 -30.25
C LYS A 197 -32.37 12.53 -30.57
N ALA A 198 -33.00 11.92 -29.56
CA ALA A 198 -33.88 10.78 -29.78
C ALA A 198 -34.86 11.17 -30.90
N PHE A 199 -34.91 10.37 -31.96
CA PHE A 199 -35.88 10.57 -33.02
C PHE A 199 -37.29 10.58 -32.38
N PRO A 200 -38.17 11.51 -32.80
CA PRO A 200 -39.48 11.71 -32.20
C PRO A 200 -40.35 10.46 -32.24
#